data_AF-A0A835U3X0-F1
#
_entry.id   AF-A0A835U3X0-F1
#
_cell.length_a   1.000
_cell.length_b   1.000
_cell.length_c   1.000
_cell.angle_alpha   90.00
_cell.angle_beta   90.00
_cell.angle_gamma   90.00
#
_symmetry.space_group_name_H-M   'P 1'
#
loop_
_entity.id
_entity.type
_entity.pdbx_description
1 polymer ?
#
loop_
_entity_poly.entity_id
_entity_poly.type
_entity_poly.pdbx_seq_one_letter_code
_entity_poly.pdbx_strand_id
1 'polypeptide(L)'
;MVKPSNDAVIGLGAAIQRVKEMESPGRSGVRGQSEEEEAMAAMDVASDVVLLKKVWRNEKAAPEVLHFEAGLIQRAREQIQLLEETVEELIEIRSDDIVVSLYQMDLDRALFLLRSYLRIRLQKIEKHMLHIYRTHLWNRLSEQEQRFAKRCLDIMEGHLERSVLSRLPYGYQSMLKQSISSEEDDMVPQTQLDTFIFCKAKEQYWSFPVG
;
A
#
# COMPACT_ATOMS: atom_id res chain seq x y z
N MET A 1 28.66 -4.06 7.79
CA MET A 1 27.26 -4.33 7.42
C MET A 1 26.45 -4.26 8.70
N VAL A 2 25.88 -3.10 8.98
CA VAL A 2 25.25 -2.77 10.27
C VAL A 2 23.77 -3.15 10.16
N LYS A 3 23.30 -4.05 11.02
CA LYS A 3 21.87 -4.36 11.17
C LYS A 3 21.17 -3.13 11.78
N PRO A 4 19.99 -2.71 11.31
CA PRO A 4 19.26 -1.65 11.98
C PRO A 4 18.71 -2.17 13.32
N SER A 5 18.87 -1.34 14.35
CA SER A 5 18.43 -1.57 15.73
C SER A 5 16.90 -1.61 15.80
N ASN A 6 16.38 -2.47 16.68
CA ASN A 6 15.00 -2.96 16.67
C ASN A 6 14.08 -2.16 17.62
N ASP A 7 14.34 -0.87 17.83
CA ASP A 7 13.82 -0.13 19.00
C ASP A 7 12.61 0.76 18.73
N ALA A 8 12.01 0.70 17.53
CA ALA A 8 10.86 1.56 17.17
C ALA A 8 9.47 0.93 17.41
N VAL A 9 9.39 -0.29 17.96
CA VAL A 9 8.14 -1.07 18.05
C VAL A 9 7.43 -0.93 19.43
N ILE A 10 8.00 -0.17 20.36
CA ILE A 10 7.65 -0.26 21.79
C ILE A 10 6.49 0.69 22.21
N GLY A 11 6.12 1.68 21.40
CA GLY A 11 5.30 2.82 21.86
C GLY A 11 3.83 2.51 22.22
N LEU A 12 3.15 1.60 21.52
CA LEU A 12 1.73 1.29 21.79
C LEU A 12 1.55 0.15 22.81
N GLY A 13 2.49 -0.80 22.85
CA GLY A 13 2.53 -1.83 23.90
C GLY A 13 2.81 -1.26 25.29
N ALA A 14 3.65 -0.21 25.38
CA ALA A 14 3.98 0.45 26.65
C ALA A 14 2.78 1.17 27.30
N ALA A 15 1.87 1.75 26.49
CA ALA A 15 0.66 2.39 26.98
C ALA A 15 -0.31 1.38 27.62
N ILE A 16 -0.36 0.16 27.10
CA ILE A 16 -1.18 -0.95 27.62
C ILE A 16 -0.53 -1.57 28.87
N GLN A 17 0.81 -1.68 28.88
CA GLN A 17 1.59 -2.12 30.04
C GLN A 17 1.32 -1.28 31.29
N ARG A 18 1.04 0.03 31.14
CA ARG A 18 0.75 0.92 32.27
C ARG A 18 -0.67 0.88 32.80
N VAL A 19 -1.66 0.41 32.04
CA VAL A 19 -2.99 0.12 32.62
C VAL A 19 -2.86 -1.00 33.67
N LYS A 20 -1.89 -1.91 33.47
CA LYS A 20 -1.55 -3.01 34.39
C LYS A 20 -0.72 -2.56 35.61
N GLU A 21 0.01 -1.45 35.53
CA GLU A 21 0.86 -0.94 36.64
C GLU A 21 0.16 0.12 37.52
N MET A 22 -1.00 0.66 37.11
CA MET A 22 -1.78 1.59 37.93
C MET A 22 -2.50 0.93 39.14
N GLU A 23 -2.44 -0.39 39.28
CA GLU A 23 -2.96 -1.14 40.45
C GLU A 23 -1.95 -1.39 41.58
N SER A 24 -0.75 -0.79 41.58
CA SER A 24 0.16 -0.92 42.74
C SER A 24 0.94 0.35 43.07
N PRO A 25 1.01 0.75 44.36
CA PRO A 25 1.59 2.04 44.72
C PRO A 25 3.11 1.96 44.89
N GLY A 26 3.80 2.78 44.09
CA GLY A 26 5.05 3.43 44.49
C GLY A 26 6.34 2.89 43.87
N ARG A 27 7.00 3.71 43.04
CA ARG A 27 8.37 4.23 43.27
C ARG A 27 8.73 5.27 42.21
N SER A 28 9.41 6.31 42.63
CA SER A 28 9.81 7.49 41.86
C SER A 28 11.08 7.27 41.02
N GLY A 29 11.13 7.94 39.87
CA GLY A 29 12.36 8.47 39.27
C GLY A 29 12.90 7.74 38.05
N VAL A 30 12.28 7.95 36.88
CA VAL A 30 12.83 8.16 35.50
C VAL A 30 11.57 8.23 34.60
N ARG A 31 10.88 9.36 34.56
CA ARG A 31 9.56 9.48 33.88
C ARG A 31 9.57 10.41 32.66
N GLY A 32 10.52 11.35 32.57
CA GLY A 32 10.54 12.37 31.53
C GLY A 32 11.05 11.92 30.15
N GLN A 33 12.07 11.05 30.08
CA GLN A 33 12.65 10.63 28.79
C GLN A 33 11.76 9.64 28.04
N SER A 34 11.08 8.73 28.75
CA SER A 34 10.16 7.76 28.15
C SER A 34 8.89 8.42 27.62
N GLU A 35 8.35 9.44 28.30
CA GLU A 35 7.12 10.11 27.87
C GLU A 35 7.34 10.99 26.63
N GLU A 36 8.52 11.59 26.46
CA GLU A 36 8.89 12.35 25.27
C GLU A 36 9.10 11.43 24.04
N GLU A 37 9.72 10.27 24.23
CA GLU A 37 9.89 9.25 23.18
C GLU A 37 8.53 8.64 22.75
N GLU A 38 7.65 8.34 23.70
CA GLU A 38 6.30 7.84 23.44
C GLU A 38 5.43 8.88 22.70
N ALA A 39 5.51 10.16 23.09
CA ALA A 39 4.79 11.23 22.41
C ALA A 39 5.29 11.45 20.97
N MET A 40 6.61 11.33 20.75
CA MET A 40 7.21 11.42 19.43
C MET A 40 6.79 10.25 18.52
N ALA A 41 6.76 9.03 19.07
CA ALA A 41 6.30 7.85 18.34
C ALA A 41 4.80 7.93 17.99
N ALA A 42 3.95 8.38 18.92
CA ALA A 42 2.52 8.57 18.67
C ALA A 42 2.26 9.63 17.57
N MET A 43 3.07 10.70 17.55
CA MET A 43 3.02 11.71 16.48
C MET A 43 3.44 11.11 15.12
N ASP A 44 4.43 10.22 15.10
CA ASP A 44 4.88 9.55 13.87
C ASP A 44 3.83 8.55 13.33
N VAL A 45 3.15 7.81 14.21
CA VAL A 45 2.03 6.92 13.82
C VAL A 45 0.85 7.71 13.26
N ALA A 46 0.48 8.82 13.91
CA ALA A 46 -0.56 9.72 13.40
C ALA A 46 -0.17 10.31 12.03
N SER A 47 1.11 10.60 11.82
CA SER A 47 1.68 11.02 10.55
C SER A 47 1.56 9.94 9.47
N ASP A 48 1.90 8.69 9.80
CA ASP A 48 1.85 7.55 8.87
C ASP A 48 0.41 7.24 8.41
N VAL A 49 -0.59 7.31 9.29
CA VAL A 49 -1.99 7.13 8.89
C VAL A 49 -2.44 8.24 7.93
N VAL A 50 -2.02 9.49 8.16
CA VAL A 50 -2.31 10.61 7.25
C VAL A 50 -1.61 10.42 5.90
N LEU A 51 -0.36 9.95 5.91
CA LEU A 51 0.40 9.66 4.71
C LEU A 51 -0.22 8.48 3.93
N LEU A 52 -0.65 7.42 4.62
CA LEU A 52 -1.32 6.27 4.01
C LEU A 52 -2.64 6.68 3.34
N LYS A 53 -3.45 7.51 4.00
CA LYS A 53 -4.67 8.09 3.40
C LYS A 53 -4.36 8.94 2.17
N LYS A 54 -3.24 9.68 2.17
CA LYS A 54 -2.80 10.50 1.04
C LYS A 54 -2.41 9.62 -0.14
N VAL A 55 -1.54 8.62 0.05
CA VAL A 55 -1.09 7.74 -1.03
C VAL A 55 -2.26 6.91 -1.57
N TRP A 56 -3.17 6.45 -0.71
CA TRP A 56 -4.39 5.76 -1.13
C TRP A 56 -5.27 6.63 -2.02
N ARG A 57 -5.53 7.89 -1.62
CA ARG A 57 -6.32 8.82 -2.44
C ARG A 57 -5.65 9.14 -3.77
N ASN A 58 -4.35 9.36 -3.76
CA ASN A 58 -3.58 9.65 -4.97
C ASN A 58 -3.60 8.46 -5.93
N GLU A 59 -3.39 7.25 -5.41
CA GLU A 59 -3.46 6.03 -6.20
C GLU A 59 -4.88 5.83 -6.77
N LYS A 60 -5.93 6.10 -5.99
CA LYS A 60 -7.31 6.00 -6.48
C LYS A 60 -7.61 7.00 -7.62
N ALA A 61 -7.03 8.19 -7.58
CA ALA A 61 -7.29 9.25 -8.56
C ALA A 61 -6.41 9.19 -9.81
N ALA A 62 -5.20 8.61 -9.71
CA ALA A 62 -4.25 8.56 -10.82
C ALA A 62 -4.65 7.51 -11.86
N PRO A 63 -4.54 7.81 -13.18
CA PRO A 63 -4.79 6.83 -14.24
C PRO A 63 -3.67 5.78 -14.33
N GLU A 64 -2.42 6.18 -14.06
CA GLU A 64 -1.26 5.29 -14.01
C GLU A 64 -0.98 4.76 -12.59
N VAL A 65 -0.16 3.71 -12.51
CA VAL A 65 0.32 3.17 -11.23
C VAL A 65 1.43 4.06 -10.66
N LEU A 66 1.28 4.48 -9.39
CA LEU A 66 2.25 5.32 -8.72
C LEU A 66 3.39 4.50 -8.10
N HIS A 67 4.41 5.17 -7.57
CA HIS A 67 5.52 4.53 -6.86
C HIS A 67 5.02 3.76 -5.62
N PHE A 68 5.50 2.53 -5.45
CA PHE A 68 5.20 1.72 -4.28
C PHE A 68 5.98 2.21 -3.06
N GLU A 69 5.28 2.78 -2.09
CA GLU A 69 5.85 3.26 -0.83
C GLU A 69 6.15 2.10 0.15
N ALA A 70 7.19 1.32 -0.13
CA ALA A 70 7.50 0.09 0.61
C ALA A 70 7.67 0.33 2.12
N GLY A 71 8.40 1.38 2.51
CA GLY A 71 8.65 1.69 3.93
C GLY A 71 7.37 2.03 4.69
N LEU A 72 6.51 2.86 4.10
CA LEU A 72 5.22 3.23 4.71
C LEU A 72 4.29 2.02 4.85
N ILE A 73 4.19 1.19 3.81
CA ILE A 73 3.33 0.01 3.83
C ILE A 73 3.84 -1.03 4.85
N GLN A 74 5.16 -1.16 4.99
CA GLN A 74 5.74 -2.05 5.98
C GLN A 74 5.41 -1.58 7.41
N ARG A 75 5.64 -0.31 7.73
CA ARG A 75 5.26 0.25 9.04
C ARG A 75 3.77 0.15 9.31
N ALA A 76 2.93 0.43 8.31
CA ALA A 76 1.47 0.29 8.45
C ALA A 76 1.04 -1.16 8.76
N ARG A 77 1.73 -2.17 8.18
CA ARG A 77 1.48 -3.58 8.50
C ARG A 77 1.88 -3.92 9.93
N GLU A 78 3.04 -3.44 10.38
CA GLU A 78 3.51 -3.64 11.76
C GLU A 78 2.55 -3.02 12.78
N GLN A 79 2.05 -1.81 12.50
CA GLN A 79 1.05 -1.15 13.37
C GLN A 79 -0.29 -1.90 13.40
N ILE A 80 -0.74 -2.45 12.27
CA ILE A 80 -1.93 -3.29 12.22
C ILE A 80 -1.73 -4.56 13.04
N GLN A 81 -0.58 -5.22 12.92
CA GLN A 81 -0.28 -6.43 13.68
C GLN A 81 -0.29 -6.16 15.19
N LEU A 82 0.33 -5.07 15.64
CA LEU A 82 0.31 -4.67 17.05
C LEU A 82 -1.12 -4.40 17.55
N LEU A 83 -1.97 -3.81 16.71
CA LEU A 83 -3.36 -3.55 17.03
C LEU A 83 -4.19 -4.85 17.09
N GLU A 84 -3.89 -5.84 16.25
CA GLU A 84 -4.46 -7.19 16.34
C GLU A 84 -4.11 -7.85 17.67
N GLU A 85 -2.83 -7.87 18.05
CA GLU A 85 -2.34 -8.40 19.33
C GLU A 85 -3.01 -7.70 20.52
N THR A 86 -3.12 -6.36 20.47
CA THR A 86 -3.80 -5.56 21.50
C THR A 86 -5.27 -5.96 21.67
N VAL A 87 -6.00 -6.15 20.56
CA VAL A 87 -7.41 -6.55 20.61
C VAL A 87 -7.55 -7.93 21.23
N GLU A 88 -6.66 -8.87 20.90
CA GLU A 88 -6.64 -10.21 21.49
C GLU A 88 -6.42 -10.15 23.01
N GLU A 89 -5.43 -9.38 23.47
CA GLU A 89 -5.18 -9.20 24.90
C GLU A 89 -6.37 -8.59 25.65
N LEU A 90 -7.02 -7.58 25.07
CA LEU A 90 -8.19 -6.92 25.67
C LEU A 90 -9.38 -7.88 25.81
N ILE A 91 -9.54 -8.83 24.88
CA ILE A 91 -10.55 -9.88 24.94
C ILE A 91 -10.20 -10.88 26.05
N GLU A 92 -8.93 -11.29 26.16
CA GLU A 92 -8.48 -12.24 27.18
C GLU A 92 -8.65 -11.71 28.61
N ILE A 93 -8.36 -10.42 28.82
CA ILE A 93 -8.47 -9.76 30.14
C ILE A 93 -9.95 -9.47 30.50
N ARG A 94 -10.89 -9.75 29.59
CA ARG A 94 -12.32 -9.41 29.73
C ARG A 94 -12.54 -7.94 30.07
N SER A 95 -11.84 -7.08 29.33
CA SER A 95 -12.03 -5.63 29.42
C SER A 95 -13.45 -5.22 29.00
N ASP A 96 -13.79 -3.94 29.21
CA ASP A 96 -15.10 -3.41 28.87
C ASP A 96 -15.44 -3.64 27.39
N ASP A 97 -16.61 -4.22 27.11
CA ASP A 97 -17.08 -4.54 25.76
C ASP A 97 -17.03 -3.33 24.80
N ILE A 98 -17.28 -2.12 25.33
CA ILE A 98 -17.23 -0.87 24.56
C ILE A 98 -15.80 -0.56 24.10
N VAL A 99 -14.80 -0.80 24.96
CA VAL A 99 -13.38 -0.56 24.66
C VAL A 99 -12.91 -1.55 23.61
N VAL A 100 -13.20 -2.84 23.79
CA VAL A 100 -12.89 -3.88 22.80
C VAL A 100 -13.51 -3.54 21.44
N SER A 101 -14.78 -3.15 21.42
CA SER A 101 -15.47 -2.76 20.18
C SER A 101 -14.81 -1.57 19.49
N LEU A 102 -14.34 -0.57 20.25
CA LEU A 102 -13.64 0.60 19.70
C LEU A 102 -12.35 0.19 18.98
N TYR A 103 -11.52 -0.62 19.62
CA TYR A 103 -10.27 -1.10 19.03
C TYR A 103 -10.51 -1.99 17.80
N GLN A 104 -11.53 -2.85 17.83
CA GLN A 104 -11.94 -3.64 16.67
C GLN A 104 -12.37 -2.76 15.48
N MET A 105 -13.17 -1.71 15.73
CA MET A 105 -13.57 -0.77 14.68
C MET A 105 -12.37 -0.05 14.05
N ASP A 106 -11.39 0.37 14.86
CA ASP A 106 -10.20 1.02 14.34
C ASP A 106 -9.28 0.06 13.57
N LEU A 107 -9.19 -1.19 14.02
CA LEU A 107 -8.51 -2.26 13.28
C LEU A 107 -9.15 -2.49 11.91
N ASP A 108 -10.48 -2.64 11.87
CA ASP A 108 -11.22 -2.81 10.63
C ASP A 108 -11.01 -1.65 9.66
N ARG A 109 -10.96 -0.42 10.16
CA ARG A 109 -10.70 0.79 9.34
C ARG A 109 -9.27 0.80 8.79
N ALA A 110 -8.28 0.44 9.60
CA ALA A 110 -6.88 0.36 9.16
C ALA A 110 -6.69 -0.74 8.11
N LEU A 111 -7.25 -1.92 8.37
CA LEU A 111 -7.24 -3.05 7.44
C LEU A 111 -7.94 -2.71 6.13
N PHE A 112 -9.12 -2.07 6.18
CA PHE A 112 -9.83 -1.62 4.99
C PHE A 112 -8.97 -0.68 4.15
N LEU A 113 -8.32 0.31 4.78
CA LEU A 113 -7.49 1.29 4.08
C LEU A 113 -6.31 0.62 3.36
N LEU A 114 -5.57 -0.24 4.06
CA LEU A 114 -4.43 -0.96 3.49
C LEU A 114 -4.87 -1.92 2.37
N ARG A 115 -5.92 -2.72 2.61
CA ARG A 115 -6.45 -3.66 1.61
C ARG A 115 -6.99 -2.94 0.38
N SER A 116 -7.68 -1.81 0.57
CA SER A 116 -8.20 -0.98 -0.52
C SER A 116 -7.06 -0.44 -1.38
N TYR A 117 -6.00 0.11 -0.77
CA TYR A 117 -4.82 0.57 -1.49
C TYR A 117 -4.17 -0.52 -2.34
N LEU A 118 -3.88 -1.68 -1.75
CA LEU A 118 -3.25 -2.80 -2.46
C LEU A 118 -4.15 -3.33 -3.59
N ARG A 119 -5.47 -3.42 -3.36
CA ARG A 119 -6.43 -3.88 -4.37
C ARG A 119 -6.50 -2.95 -5.58
N ILE A 120 -6.53 -1.63 -5.36
CA ILE A 120 -6.54 -0.64 -6.44
C ILE A 120 -5.28 -0.79 -7.30
N ARG A 121 -4.12 -0.98 -6.67
CA ARG A 121 -2.86 -1.18 -7.39
C ARG A 121 -2.87 -2.44 -8.23
N LEU A 122 -3.29 -3.57 -7.67
CA LEU A 122 -3.40 -4.84 -8.41
C LEU A 122 -4.33 -4.71 -9.61
N GLN A 123 -5.47 -4.03 -9.49
CA GLN A 123 -6.39 -3.79 -10.59
C GLN A 123 -5.75 -2.96 -11.72
N LYS A 124 -4.98 -1.91 -11.38
CA LYS A 124 -4.25 -1.13 -12.39
C LYS A 124 -3.16 -1.94 -13.08
N ILE A 125 -2.44 -2.75 -12.31
CA ILE A 125 -1.39 -3.63 -12.82
C ILE A 125 -2.00 -4.62 -13.80
N GLU A 126 -3.08 -5.30 -13.42
CA GLU A 126 -3.79 -6.26 -14.26
C GLU A 126 -4.31 -5.62 -15.56
N LYS A 127 -4.81 -4.39 -15.51
CA LYS A 127 -5.30 -3.69 -16.70
C LYS A 127 -4.19 -3.32 -17.70
N HIS A 128 -2.99 -2.99 -17.20
CA HIS A 128 -1.90 -2.45 -18.01
C HIS A 128 -0.62 -3.31 -17.96
N MET A 129 -0.75 -4.62 -17.76
CA MET A 129 0.39 -5.53 -17.52
C MET A 129 1.48 -5.45 -18.60
N LEU A 130 1.08 -5.51 -19.87
CA LEU A 130 2.00 -5.47 -21.02
C LEU A 130 2.75 -4.13 -21.12
N HIS A 131 2.05 -3.03 -20.87
CA HIS A 131 2.62 -1.69 -20.87
C HIS A 131 3.60 -1.51 -19.70
N ILE A 132 3.23 -1.97 -18.51
CA ILE A 132 4.06 -1.87 -17.30
C ILE A 132 5.34 -2.70 -17.44
N TYR A 133 5.27 -3.90 -18.00
CA TYR A 133 6.44 -4.79 -18.18
C TYR A 133 7.50 -4.20 -19.12
N ARG A 134 7.09 -3.42 -20.11
CA ARG A 134 7.97 -2.83 -21.13
C ARG A 134 8.56 -1.47 -20.74
N THR A 135 7.97 -0.81 -19.75
CA THR A 135 8.24 0.60 -19.42
C THR A 135 8.95 0.72 -18.07
N HIS A 136 9.48 1.91 -17.74
CA HIS A 136 10.07 2.20 -16.42
C HIS A 136 9.10 2.03 -15.24
N LEU A 137 7.80 1.89 -15.52
CA LEU A 137 6.76 1.60 -14.53
C LEU A 137 7.04 0.30 -13.76
N TRP A 138 7.75 -0.67 -14.35
CA TRP A 138 8.15 -1.91 -13.66
C TRP A 138 8.91 -1.65 -12.35
N ASN A 139 9.74 -0.60 -12.33
CA ASN A 139 10.54 -0.22 -11.16
C ASN A 139 9.71 0.43 -10.05
N ARG A 140 8.45 0.79 -10.32
CA ARG A 140 7.51 1.36 -9.34
C ARG A 140 6.75 0.30 -8.55
N LEU A 141 6.83 -0.97 -8.96
CA LEU A 141 6.11 -2.08 -8.33
C LEU A 141 6.92 -2.68 -7.17
N SER A 142 6.21 -3.20 -6.18
CA SER A 142 6.79 -4.11 -5.19
C SER A 142 7.25 -5.42 -5.84
N GLU A 143 8.22 -6.13 -5.26
CA GLU A 143 8.60 -7.47 -5.73
C GLU A 143 7.41 -8.44 -5.78
N GLN A 144 6.48 -8.32 -4.82
CA GLN A 144 5.28 -9.14 -4.78
C GLN A 144 4.35 -8.83 -5.96
N GLU A 145 4.22 -7.55 -6.30
CA GLU A 145 3.45 -7.04 -7.43
C GLU A 145 4.09 -7.45 -8.77
N GLN A 146 5.41 -7.39 -8.89
CA GLN A 146 6.15 -7.85 -10.06
C GLN A 146 5.95 -9.34 -10.31
N ARG A 147 6.03 -10.17 -9.26
CA ARG A 147 5.74 -11.61 -9.36
C ARG A 147 4.29 -11.88 -9.78
N PHE A 148 3.34 -11.09 -9.28
CA PHE A 148 1.95 -11.18 -9.69
C PHE A 148 1.79 -10.83 -11.18
N ALA A 149 2.32 -9.68 -11.61
CA ALA A 149 2.24 -9.20 -13.00
C ALA A 149 2.84 -10.23 -13.97
N LYS A 150 4.02 -10.78 -13.67
CA LYS A 150 4.67 -11.79 -14.52
C LYS A 150 3.82 -13.05 -14.65
N ARG A 151 3.29 -13.57 -13.54
CA ARG A 151 2.42 -14.76 -13.58
C ARG A 151 1.16 -14.52 -14.40
N CYS A 152 0.53 -13.36 -14.27
CA CYS A 152 -0.66 -13.02 -15.04
C CYS A 152 -0.34 -12.91 -16.55
N LEU A 153 0.83 -12.35 -16.90
CA LEU A 153 1.31 -12.33 -18.29
C LEU A 153 1.54 -13.74 -18.84
N ASP A 154 2.27 -14.60 -18.12
CA ASP A 154 2.54 -15.98 -18.54
C ASP A 154 1.24 -16.78 -18.76
N ILE A 155 0.25 -16.60 -17.87
CA ILE A 155 -1.07 -17.23 -17.97
C ILE A 155 -1.84 -16.70 -19.20
N MET A 156 -1.85 -15.40 -19.41
CA MET A 156 -2.53 -14.76 -20.53
C MET A 156 -1.92 -15.20 -21.87
N GLU A 157 -0.59 -15.20 -21.97
CA GLU A 157 0.15 -15.65 -23.14
C GLU A 157 -0.13 -17.10 -23.47
N GLY A 158 0.05 -18.00 -22.49
CA GLY A 158 -0.22 -19.41 -22.70
C GLY A 158 -1.69 -19.70 -23.01
N HIS A 159 -2.64 -18.90 -22.52
CA HIS A 159 -4.05 -19.05 -22.88
C HIS A 159 -4.34 -18.60 -24.31
N LEU A 160 -3.85 -17.42 -24.72
CA LEU A 160 -4.06 -16.90 -26.06
C LEU A 160 -3.38 -17.75 -27.13
N GLU A 161 -2.17 -18.25 -26.85
CA GLU A 161 -1.42 -19.13 -27.74
C GLU A 161 -2.18 -20.43 -28.05
N ARG A 162 -2.66 -21.12 -27.02
CA ARG A 162 -3.41 -22.38 -27.15
C ARG A 162 -4.79 -22.19 -27.77
N SER A 163 -5.46 -21.09 -27.47
CA SER A 163 -6.85 -20.87 -27.90
C SER A 163 -6.96 -20.34 -29.32
N VAL A 164 -6.15 -19.35 -29.68
CA VAL A 164 -6.33 -18.59 -30.95
C VAL A 164 -5.02 -18.41 -31.72
N LEU A 165 -3.94 -17.93 -31.09
CA LEU A 165 -2.78 -17.44 -31.85
C LEU A 165 -2.09 -18.54 -32.66
N SER A 166 -2.00 -19.77 -32.14
CA SER A 166 -1.44 -20.92 -32.88
C SER A 166 -2.23 -21.31 -34.13
N ARG A 167 -3.50 -20.90 -34.23
CA ARG A 167 -4.39 -21.19 -35.37
C ARG A 167 -4.39 -20.06 -36.40
N LEU A 168 -3.80 -18.90 -36.07
CA LEU A 168 -3.79 -17.77 -36.96
C LEU A 168 -2.76 -17.94 -38.09
N PRO A 169 -3.05 -17.40 -39.29
CA PRO A 169 -2.09 -17.39 -40.39
C PRO A 169 -0.77 -16.73 -40.02
N TYR A 170 0.27 -17.05 -40.79
CA TYR A 170 1.60 -16.47 -40.60
C TYR A 170 1.52 -14.95 -40.53
N GLY A 171 2.17 -14.41 -39.51
CA GLY A 171 2.28 -12.97 -39.26
C GLY A 171 1.18 -12.35 -38.40
N TYR A 172 0.21 -13.13 -37.92
CA TYR A 172 -0.84 -12.69 -36.97
C TYR A 172 -0.78 -13.42 -35.62
N GLN A 173 0.28 -14.17 -35.37
CA GLN A 173 0.40 -15.02 -34.18
C GLN A 173 0.92 -14.27 -32.94
N SER A 174 1.22 -12.98 -33.07
CA SER A 174 1.70 -12.14 -31.97
C SER A 174 0.54 -11.65 -31.10
N MET A 175 0.73 -11.65 -29.78
CA MET A 175 -0.18 -10.96 -28.85
C MET A 175 -0.03 -9.42 -28.93
N LEU A 176 1.16 -8.95 -29.32
CA LEU A 176 1.59 -7.57 -29.13
C LEU A 176 1.39 -6.71 -30.35
N LYS A 177 1.30 -7.35 -31.52
CA LYS A 177 1.24 -6.71 -32.83
C LYS A 177 0.04 -7.21 -33.61
N GLN A 178 -0.64 -6.31 -34.30
CA GLN A 178 -1.73 -6.68 -35.18
C GLN A 178 -1.23 -7.48 -36.38
N SER A 179 -0.05 -7.15 -36.92
CA SER A 179 0.55 -7.87 -38.05
C SER A 179 2.08 -7.81 -38.02
N ILE A 180 2.75 -8.63 -38.84
CA ILE A 180 4.20 -8.53 -39.07
C ILE A 180 4.64 -7.20 -39.66
N SER A 181 3.73 -6.48 -40.30
CA SER A 181 4.02 -5.16 -40.89
C SER A 181 3.94 -4.03 -39.87
N SER A 182 3.43 -4.30 -38.66
CA SER A 182 3.43 -3.32 -37.57
C SER A 182 4.85 -3.14 -37.03
N GLU A 183 5.39 -1.93 -37.14
CA GLU A 183 6.71 -1.57 -36.62
C GLU A 183 6.70 -1.60 -35.08
N GLU A 184 5.65 -1.04 -34.47
CA GLU A 184 5.45 -0.95 -33.02
C GLU A 184 4.46 -1.99 -32.47
N ASP A 185 4.44 -2.13 -31.14
CA ASP A 185 3.50 -2.98 -30.41
C ASP A 185 2.12 -2.28 -30.27
N ASP A 186 1.39 -2.21 -31.39
CA ASP A 186 0.11 -1.51 -31.56
C ASP A 186 -1.08 -2.14 -30.81
N MET A 187 -0.93 -3.36 -30.28
CA MET A 187 -1.99 -4.05 -29.51
C MET A 187 -1.83 -3.93 -27.99
N VAL A 188 -0.90 -3.10 -27.50
CA VAL A 188 -0.65 -2.92 -26.06
C VAL A 188 -1.44 -1.71 -25.51
N PRO A 189 -2.47 -1.91 -24.66
CA PRO A 189 -3.25 -0.81 -24.12
C PRO A 189 -2.44 0.01 -23.10
N GLN A 190 -2.14 1.26 -23.46
CA GLN A 190 -1.40 2.20 -22.63
C GLN A 190 -2.32 2.95 -21.65
N THR A 191 -1.75 3.51 -20.58
CA THR A 191 -2.46 4.39 -19.65
C THR A 191 -2.65 5.78 -20.29
N GLN A 192 -3.89 6.26 -20.36
CA GLN A 192 -4.20 7.60 -20.90
C GLN A 192 -3.83 8.68 -19.86
N LEU A 193 -2.71 9.37 -20.09
CA LEU A 193 -2.22 10.42 -19.20
C LEU A 193 -3.06 11.70 -19.27
N ASP A 194 -3.73 11.96 -20.41
CA ASP A 194 -4.59 13.13 -20.63
C ASP A 194 -5.99 12.99 -20.01
N THR A 195 -6.13 12.14 -18.99
CA THR A 195 -7.40 11.95 -18.28
C THR A 195 -7.59 13.03 -17.22
N PHE A 196 -8.76 13.67 -17.20
CA PHE A 196 -9.09 14.65 -16.17
C PHE A 196 -9.12 14.02 -14.78
N ILE A 197 -8.38 14.63 -13.84
CA ILE A 197 -8.36 14.24 -12.43
C ILE A 197 -8.82 15.39 -11.54
N PHE A 198 -9.46 15.05 -10.42
CA PHE A 198 -9.71 16.03 -9.36
C PHE A 198 -8.45 16.21 -8.52
N CYS A 199 -7.88 17.41 -8.53
CA CYS A 199 -6.72 17.75 -7.71
C CYS A 199 -7.07 18.82 -6.66
N LYS A 200 -6.35 18.79 -5.53
CA LYS A 200 -6.39 19.85 -4.51
C LYS A 200 -4.99 20.46 -4.43
N ALA A 201 -4.86 21.72 -4.84
CA ALA A 201 -3.62 22.46 -4.68
C ALA A 201 -3.31 22.65 -3.18
N LYS A 202 -2.06 22.37 -2.78
CA LYS A 202 -1.59 22.57 -1.40
C LYS A 202 -0.87 23.91 -1.21
N GLU A 203 -0.23 24.40 -2.26
CA GLU A 203 0.51 25.67 -2.28
C GLU A 203 0.00 26.51 -3.46
N GLN A 204 -0.11 27.81 -3.24
CA GLN A 204 -0.40 28.77 -4.30
C GLN A 204 0.89 29.03 -5.09
N TYR A 205 1.10 28.27 -6.15
CA TYR A 205 1.99 28.71 -7.21
C TYR A 205 1.19 29.66 -8.10
N TRP A 206 1.70 30.88 -8.26
CA TRP A 206 1.08 31.90 -9.10
C TRP A 206 0.92 31.36 -10.52
N SER A 207 -0.34 31.23 -10.95
CA SER A 207 -0.81 30.96 -12.33
C SER A 207 -0.37 29.63 -12.97
N PHE A 208 -1.33 28.72 -13.13
CA PHE A 208 -1.25 27.66 -14.13
C PHE A 208 -1.92 28.16 -15.42
N PRO A 209 -1.21 28.32 -16.54
CA PRO A 209 -1.87 28.56 -17.81
C PRO A 209 -2.66 27.30 -18.19
N VAL A 210 -3.98 27.44 -18.31
CA VAL A 210 -4.83 26.39 -18.87
C VAL A 210 -4.80 26.58 -20.39
N GLY A 211 -4.10 25.69 -21.08
CA GLY A 211 -4.04 25.61 -22.54
C GLY A 211 -5.08 24.67 -23.10
#